data_AF-A0A7J3U5Q5-F1
#
_entry.id   AF-A0A7J3U5Q5-F1
#
_cell.length_a   1.000
_cell.length_b   1.000
_cell.length_c   1.000
_cell.angle_alpha   90.00
_cell.angle_beta   90.00
_cell.angle_gamma   90.00
#
_symmetry.space_group_name_H-M   'P 1'
#
loop_
_entity.id
_entity.type
_entity.pdbx_description
1 polymer ?
#
loop_
_entity_poly.entity_id
_entity_poly.type
_entity_poly.pdbx_seq_one_letter_code
_entity_poly.pdbx_strand_id
1 'polypeptide(L)'
;HIGSLEYSLTPPKEARKMFLSMHLIGIIVFSLIGIFAFFISKSVGVGVLPLHEMIIISLIAGEILIFIVNLVAYYSSVIAFKHGIDPDNVTIPTITSLMDIIGTGCLIAVLMVFGIL
;
A
#
# COMPACT_ATOMS: atom_id res chain seq x y z
N HIS A 1 26.09 12.04 6.35
CA HIS A 1 26.85 11.37 5.27
C HIS A 1 25.95 10.33 4.59
N ILE A 2 24.92 10.80 3.85
CA ILE A 2 23.89 9.95 3.20
C ILE A 2 23.93 10.13 1.67
N GLY A 3 25.08 10.58 1.15
CA GLY A 3 25.29 10.87 -0.27
C GLY A 3 25.88 9.71 -1.08
N SER A 4 25.88 8.48 -0.55
CA SER A 4 26.52 7.31 -1.18
C SER A 4 25.56 6.31 -1.81
N LEU A 5 24.24 6.57 -1.81
CA LEU A 5 23.35 5.83 -2.69
C LEU A 5 23.62 6.32 -4.10
N GLU A 6 24.57 5.66 -4.77
CA GLU A 6 24.75 5.75 -6.22
C GLU A 6 23.36 5.74 -6.84
N TYR A 7 23.04 6.84 -7.52
CA TYR A 7 21.78 7.04 -8.19
C TYR A 7 21.56 5.88 -9.16
N SER A 8 20.77 4.90 -8.74
CA SER A 8 20.42 3.74 -9.54
C SER A 8 18.95 3.84 -9.91
N LEU A 9 18.70 3.83 -11.22
CA LEU A 9 17.35 3.80 -11.79
C LEU A 9 16.56 2.58 -11.30
N THR A 10 17.26 1.50 -10.93
CA THR A 10 16.70 0.29 -10.36
C THR A 10 16.93 0.23 -8.85
N PRO A 11 15.91 -0.08 -8.03
CA PRO A 11 16.07 -0.20 -6.59
C PRO A 11 17.21 -1.17 -6.20
N PRO A 12 18.15 -0.76 -5.32
CA PRO A 12 19.24 -1.61 -4.88
C PRO A 12 18.70 -2.83 -4.11
N LYS A 13 19.55 -3.85 -3.93
CA LYS A 13 19.17 -5.10 -3.24
C LYS A 13 18.55 -4.83 -1.86
N GLU A 14 19.07 -3.87 -1.10
CA GLU A 14 18.56 -3.53 0.22
C GLU A 14 17.15 -2.93 0.16
N ALA A 15 16.87 -2.01 -0.77
CA ALA A 15 15.52 -1.47 -0.98
C ALA A 15 14.52 -2.57 -1.38
N ARG A 16 14.92 -3.51 -2.24
CA ARG A 16 14.07 -4.65 -2.63
C ARG A 16 13.76 -5.58 -1.47
N LYS A 17 14.71 -5.79 -0.54
CA LYS A 17 14.44 -6.55 0.69
C LYS A 17 13.38 -5.84 1.54
N MET A 18 13.47 -4.52 1.70
CA MET A 18 12.47 -3.74 2.43
C MET A 18 11.09 -3.81 1.76
N PHE A 19 11.04 -3.73 0.42
CA PHE A 19 9.78 -3.91 -0.33
C PHE A 19 9.17 -5.28 -0.06
N LEU A 20 9.97 -6.34 -0.08
CA LEU A 20 9.49 -7.69 0.23
C LEU A 20 8.97 -7.79 1.66
N SER A 21 9.69 -7.21 2.63
CA SER A 21 9.23 -7.14 4.02
C SER A 21 7.89 -6.42 4.15
N MET A 22 7.66 -5.34 3.39
CA MET A 22 6.37 -4.64 3.39
C MET A 22 5.24 -5.54 2.89
N HIS A 23 5.43 -6.33 1.83
CA HIS A 23 4.41 -7.27 1.35
C HIS A 23 4.14 -8.38 2.38
N LEU A 24 5.18 -8.93 3.00
CA LEU A 24 5.01 -9.95 4.04
C LEU A 24 4.20 -9.44 5.25
N ILE A 25 4.49 -8.21 5.68
CA ILE A 25 3.70 -7.54 6.73
C ILE A 25 2.29 -7.23 6.22
N GLY A 26 2.18 -6.78 4.97
CA GLY A 26 0.93 -6.47 4.27
C GLY A 26 -0.07 -7.63 4.30
N ILE A 27 0.38 -8.84 3.96
CA ILE A 27 -0.45 -10.05 4.01
C ILE A 27 -1.11 -10.21 5.38
N ILE A 28 -0.36 -10.01 6.47
CA ILE A 28 -0.89 -10.14 7.83
C ILE A 28 -1.87 -9.00 8.12
N VAL A 29 -1.48 -7.76 7.85
CA VAL A 29 -2.27 -6.57 8.16
C VAL A 29 -3.59 -6.54 7.38
N PHE A 30 -3.56 -6.77 6.07
CA PHE A 30 -4.77 -6.76 5.25
C PHE A 30 -5.68 -7.96 5.50
N SER A 31 -5.13 -9.12 5.88
CA SER A 31 -5.97 -10.23 6.37
C SER A 31 -6.74 -9.83 7.62
N LEU A 32 -6.06 -9.18 8.58
CA LEU A 32 -6.69 -8.68 9.80
C LEU A 32 -7.73 -7.61 9.50
N ILE A 33 -7.45 -6.69 8.56
CA ILE A 33 -8.41 -5.67 8.12
C ILE A 33 -9.68 -6.32 7.58
N GLY A 34 -9.58 -7.33 6.70
CA GLY A 34 -10.73 -8.06 6.19
C GLY A 34 -11.54 -8.78 7.28
N ILE A 35 -10.85 -9.37 8.27
CA ILE A 35 -11.49 -9.98 9.45
C ILE A 35 -12.26 -8.94 10.26
N PHE A 36 -11.63 -7.80 10.57
CA PHE A 36 -12.27 -6.73 11.33
C PHE A 36 -13.45 -6.13 10.58
N ALA A 37 -13.33 -5.91 9.27
CA ALA A 37 -14.40 -5.43 8.42
C ALA A 37 -15.64 -6.35 8.55
N PHE A 38 -15.46 -7.67 8.50
CA PHE A 38 -16.55 -8.63 8.67
C PHE A 38 -17.26 -8.50 10.02
N PHE A 39 -16.49 -8.45 11.11
CA PHE A 39 -17.08 -8.34 12.46
C PHE A 39 -17.79 -6.99 12.68
N ILE A 40 -17.23 -5.90 12.14
CA ILE A 40 -17.84 -4.57 12.21
C ILE A 40 -19.14 -4.57 11.41
N SER A 41 -19.13 -5.01 10.14
CA SER A 41 -20.32 -5.07 9.30
C SER A 41 -21.43 -5.91 9.93
N LYS A 42 -21.07 -7.06 10.52
CA LYS A 42 -22.01 -7.92 11.25
C LYS A 42 -22.61 -7.24 12.48
N SER A 43 -21.82 -6.45 13.20
CA SER A 43 -22.28 -5.74 14.41
C SER A 43 -23.17 -4.54 14.09
N VAL A 44 -22.92 -3.86 12.97
CA VAL A 44 -23.72 -2.71 12.50
C VAL A 44 -25.03 -3.18 11.84
N GLY A 45 -25.09 -4.43 11.37
CA GLY A 45 -26.30 -4.99 10.73
C GLY A 45 -26.47 -4.57 9.26
N VAL A 46 -25.39 -4.18 8.59
CA VAL A 46 -25.37 -3.93 7.14
C VAL A 46 -25.20 -5.25 6.38
N GLY A 47 -25.40 -5.23 5.04
CA GLY A 47 -25.13 -6.39 4.19
C GLY A 47 -23.71 -6.92 4.42
N VAL A 48 -23.60 -8.20 4.79
CA VAL A 48 -22.32 -8.82 5.17
C VAL A 48 -21.88 -9.77 4.05
N LEU A 49 -20.74 -9.47 3.44
CA LEU A 49 -20.07 -10.43 2.55
C LEU A 49 -19.51 -11.60 3.38
N PRO A 50 -19.39 -12.79 2.79
CA PRO A 50 -18.68 -13.89 3.41
C PRO A 50 -17.28 -13.47 3.88
N LEU A 51 -16.85 -13.97 5.04
CA LEU A 51 -15.55 -13.63 5.65
C LEU A 51 -14.37 -13.84 4.68
N HIS A 52 -14.41 -14.93 3.92
CA HIS A 52 -13.34 -15.25 2.98
C HIS A 52 -13.25 -14.21 1.84
N GLU A 53 -14.38 -13.71 1.33
CA GLU A 53 -14.40 -12.65 0.33
C GLU A 53 -13.83 -11.36 0.90
N MET A 54 -14.23 -10.95 2.11
CA MET A 54 -13.69 -9.74 2.74
C MET A 54 -12.17 -9.80 2.93
N ILE A 55 -11.65 -10.95 3.36
CA ILE A 55 -10.21 -11.17 3.50
C ILE A 55 -9.52 -11.10 2.13
N ILE A 56 -10.02 -11.83 1.13
CA ILE A 56 -9.40 -11.89 -0.20
C ILE A 56 -9.41 -10.51 -0.87
N ILE A 57 -10.52 -9.78 -0.80
CA ILE A 57 -10.66 -8.44 -1.38
C ILE A 57 -9.69 -7.48 -0.71
N SER A 58 -9.66 -7.46 0.63
CA SER A 58 -8.75 -6.57 1.36
C SER A 58 -7.28 -6.91 1.10
N LEU A 59 -6.94 -8.20 1.02
CA LEU A 59 -5.59 -8.67 0.69
C LEU A 59 -5.17 -8.23 -0.70
N ILE A 60 -5.97 -8.52 -1.73
CA ILE A 60 -5.60 -8.18 -3.12
C ILE A 60 -5.48 -6.66 -3.28
N ALA A 61 -6.46 -5.90 -2.78
CA ALA A 61 -6.42 -4.44 -2.85
C ALA A 61 -5.19 -3.87 -2.11
N GLY A 62 -4.89 -4.41 -0.93
CA GLY A 62 -3.77 -4.01 -0.11
C GLY A 62 -2.40 -4.32 -0.70
N GLU A 63 -2.23 -5.51 -1.29
CA GLU A 63 -0.97 -5.90 -1.94
C GLU A 63 -0.71 -5.06 -3.20
N ILE A 64 -1.75 -4.76 -3.99
CA ILE A 64 -1.63 -3.82 -5.12
C ILE A 64 -1.22 -2.42 -4.62
N LEU A 65 -1.83 -1.94 -3.53
CA LEU A 65 -1.47 -0.66 -2.92
C LEU A 65 -0.01 -0.63 -2.46
N ILE A 66 0.45 -1.66 -1.72
CA ILE A 66 1.84 -1.75 -1.25
C ILE A 66 2.82 -1.72 -2.42
N PHE A 67 2.52 -2.44 -3.51
CA PHE A 67 3.35 -2.43 -4.70
C PHE A 67 3.52 -1.01 -5.26
N ILE A 68 2.41 -0.28 -5.42
CA ILE A 68 2.42 1.10 -5.94
C ILE A 68 3.17 2.04 -4.99
N VAL A 69 2.87 1.96 -3.69
CA VAL A 69 3.49 2.78 -2.64
C VAL A 69 5.00 2.58 -2.60
N ASN A 70 5.49 1.33 -2.70
CA ASN A 70 6.93 1.05 -2.69
C ASN A 70 7.66 1.77 -3.82
N LEU A 71 7.10 1.74 -5.03
CA LEU A 71 7.67 2.43 -6.18
C LEU A 71 7.66 3.94 -5.97
N VAL A 72 6.51 4.48 -5.58
CA VAL A 72 6.35 5.92 -5.36
C VAL A 72 7.29 6.42 -4.27
N ALA A 73 7.40 5.69 -3.16
CA ALA A 73 8.27 6.05 -2.06
C ALA A 73 9.74 6.12 -2.50
N TYR A 74 10.22 5.07 -3.17
CA TYR A 74 11.59 5.03 -3.65
C TYR A 74 11.89 6.15 -4.66
N TYR A 75 11.06 6.30 -5.69
CA TYR A 75 11.31 7.32 -6.71
C TYR A 75 11.12 8.74 -6.18
N SER A 76 10.15 8.98 -5.30
CA SER A 76 9.95 10.28 -4.65
C SER A 76 11.17 10.64 -3.80
N SER A 77 11.67 9.72 -2.97
CA SER A 77 12.90 9.97 -2.20
C SER A 77 14.09 10.25 -3.11
N VAL A 78 14.28 9.47 -4.18
CA VAL A 78 15.36 9.69 -5.16
C VAL A 78 15.25 11.07 -5.83
N ILE A 79 14.05 11.50 -6.20
CA ILE A 79 13.81 12.81 -6.81
C ILE A 79 14.05 13.94 -5.81
N ALA A 80 13.59 13.80 -4.56
CA ALA A 80 13.81 14.79 -3.51
C ALA A 80 15.32 14.99 -3.24
N PHE A 81 16.06 13.89 -3.07
CA PHE A 81 17.52 13.94 -2.91
C PHE A 81 18.23 14.60 -4.09
N LYS A 82 17.80 14.32 -5.33
CA LYS A 82 18.36 14.99 -6.52
C LYS A 82 18.20 16.49 -6.53
N HIS A 83 17.11 17.00 -5.97
CA HIS A 83 16.83 18.43 -5.90
C HIS A 83 17.38 19.07 -4.62
N GLY A 84 18.10 18.32 -3.77
CA GLY A 84 18.59 18.80 -2.48
C GLY A 84 17.47 19.09 -1.48
N ILE A 85 16.28 18.56 -1.72
CA ILE A 85 15.11 18.69 -0.86
C ILE A 85 15.14 17.54 0.14
N ASP A 86 14.83 17.84 1.40
CA ASP A 86 14.64 16.82 2.41
C ASP A 86 13.43 15.94 2.02
N PRO A 87 13.61 14.65 1.70
CA PRO A 87 12.52 13.76 1.34
C PRO A 87 11.44 13.69 2.42
N ASP A 88 11.76 13.91 3.69
CA ASP A 88 10.76 13.83 4.75
C ASP A 88 9.70 14.93 4.62
N ASN A 89 10.05 16.09 4.06
CA ASN A 89 9.15 17.22 3.87
C ASN A 89 8.23 17.09 2.65
N VAL A 90 8.56 16.22 1.71
CA VAL A 90 7.81 16.08 0.44
C VAL A 90 7.30 14.66 0.22
N THR A 91 8.12 13.65 0.47
CA THR A 91 7.80 12.25 0.23
C THR A 91 6.76 11.73 1.22
N ILE A 92 6.87 12.05 2.52
CA ILE A 92 5.90 11.56 3.52
C ILE A 92 4.47 12.07 3.24
N PRO A 93 4.22 13.40 3.10
CA PRO A 93 2.87 13.88 2.79
C PRO A 93 2.36 13.35 1.45
N THR A 94 3.23 13.27 0.43
CA THR A 94 2.87 12.76 -0.90
C THR A 94 2.42 11.30 -0.83
N ILE A 95 3.16 10.44 -0.14
CA ILE A 95 2.80 9.02 -0.02
C ILE A 95 1.46 8.89 0.69
N THR A 96 1.24 9.59 1.81
CA THR A 96 0.00 9.50 2.58
C THR A 96 -1.21 9.93 1.74
N SER A 97 -1.16 11.09 1.09
CA SER A 97 -2.28 11.54 0.23
C SER A 97 -2.50 10.60 -0.95
N LEU A 98 -1.42 10.01 -1.49
CA LEU A 98 -1.54 9.03 -2.55
C LEU A 98 -2.16 7.72 -2.07
N MET A 99 -1.84 7.27 -0.85
CA MET A 99 -2.47 6.10 -0.24
C MET A 99 -3.97 6.28 -0.09
N ASP A 100 -4.46 7.47 0.27
CA ASP A 100 -5.90 7.71 0.39
C ASP A 100 -6.62 7.54 -0.95
N ILE A 101 -6.07 8.12 -2.03
CA ILE A 101 -6.67 8.07 -3.36
C ILE A 101 -6.49 6.69 -3.99
N ILE A 102 -5.25 6.20 -4.07
CA ILE A 102 -4.92 4.92 -4.71
C ILE A 102 -5.46 3.76 -3.89
N GLY A 103 -5.37 3.79 -2.57
CA GLY A 103 -5.88 2.72 -1.71
C GLY A 103 -7.39 2.54 -1.87
N THR A 104 -8.13 3.64 -1.87
CA THR A 104 -9.58 3.62 -2.15
C THR A 104 -9.84 3.12 -3.58
N GLY A 105 -9.08 3.61 -4.56
CA GLY A 105 -9.18 3.17 -5.96
C GLY A 105 -8.92 1.67 -6.14
N CYS A 106 -7.88 1.12 -5.51
CA CYS A 106 -7.55 -0.30 -5.51
C CYS A 106 -8.67 -1.13 -4.90
N LEU A 107 -9.23 -0.69 -3.76
CA LEU A 107 -10.34 -1.38 -3.12
C LEU A 107 -11.57 -1.41 -4.02
N ILE A 108 -11.97 -0.27 -4.58
CA ILE A 108 -13.12 -0.17 -5.50
C ILE A 108 -12.88 -1.02 -6.75
N ALA A 109 -11.68 -1.00 -7.32
CA ALA A 109 -11.31 -1.82 -8.47
C ALA A 109 -11.45 -3.32 -8.19
N VAL A 110 -10.97 -3.79 -7.04
CA VAL A 110 -11.10 -5.21 -6.66
C VAL A 110 -12.57 -5.57 -6.42
N LEU A 111 -13.35 -4.70 -5.77
CA LEU A 111 -14.79 -4.92 -5.58
C LEU A 111 -15.55 -5.05 -6.91
N MET A 112 -15.23 -4.22 -7.91
CA MET A 112 -15.80 -4.33 -9.27
C MET A 112 -15.41 -5.65 -9.95
N VAL A 113 -14.15 -6.08 -9.83
CA VAL A 113 -13.68 -7.35 -10.41
C VAL A 113 -14.39 -8.56 -9.79
N PHE A 114 -14.71 -8.48 -8.50
CA PHE A 114 -15.47 -9.52 -7.79
C PHE A 114 -16.99 -9.42 -8.00
N GLY A 115 -17.49 -8.42 -8.75
CA GLY A 115 -18.91 -8.26 -9.06
C GLY A 115 -19.78 -7.84 -7.87
N ILE A 116 -19.17 -7.20 -6.87
CA ILE A 116 -19.88 -6.71 -5.66
C ILE A 116 -20.44 -5.29 -5.88
N LEU A 117 -19.72 -4.50 -6.68
CA LEU A 117 -20.14 -3.20 -7.22
C LEU A 117 -20.42 -3.34 -8.71
#